data_AF-A0A7K2X972-F1
#
_entry.id   AF-A0A7K2X972-F1
#
_cell.length_a   1.000
_cell.length_b   1.000
_cell.length_c   1.000
_cell.angle_alpha   90.00
_cell.angle_beta   90.00
_cell.angle_gamma   90.00
#
_symmetry.space_group_name_H-M   'P 1'
#
loop_
_entity.id
_entity.type
_entity.pdbx_description
1 polymer ?
#
loop_
_entity_poly.entity_id
_entity_poly.type
_entity_poly.pdbx_seq_one_letter_code
_entity_poly.pdbx_strand_id
1 'polypeptide(L)'
;MRTRPLARPAALGGLILLLLLVLVPAAGARATGVSDAAAALRQGPVYVDPGAAGQLSKADADALARKIEDADKPLFVAVLPANAQFPPQGLIDNLRAQTGATGLYAVRLGDRFDAGVDPRVMSPAAVRNLAASVRTPGVDAATELNAFVDQALPALRGSAPSSWGSAGSDSGVPVAGLAVLGGVVVAGGAGAYAVVRRNRLRKEAEERAALEKLRVVVDEDITAFGEELDRLDFHPAEAGADDAMRGDYERALDAYDRAKSLMGSATRPHDVRGVTEALEDGRFSLAVLASRREHRPLPERRAPCFFDPRHGPSTGDRLWTPAGGTAREVPVCAADAARLDDGLDPAVRTVDTEAGRRPYWEAGPA
;
A
#
# COMPACT_ATOMS: atom_id res chain seq x y z
N MET A 1 80.71 -41.09 46.27
CA MET A 1 79.94 -41.23 45.00
C MET A 1 79.10 -39.96 44.88
N ARG A 2 79.43 -39.02 43.96
CA ARG A 2 78.85 -38.90 42.60
C ARG A 2 77.31 -38.77 42.69
N THR A 3 76.61 -37.70 42.31
CA THR A 3 76.83 -36.66 41.27
C THR A 3 75.98 -35.40 41.57
N ARG A 4 76.41 -34.25 41.02
CA ARG A 4 75.68 -32.97 40.87
C ARG A 4 74.61 -33.04 39.70
N PRO A 5 74.13 -31.93 39.10
CA PRO A 5 72.99 -31.04 39.45
C PRO A 5 72.03 -30.85 38.21
N LEU A 6 71.35 -29.70 38.08
CA LEU A 6 70.65 -29.09 36.90
C LEU A 6 69.10 -29.17 36.97
N ALA A 7 68.28 -28.14 36.68
CA ALA A 7 68.48 -26.84 36.03
C ALA A 7 67.40 -25.82 36.45
N ARG A 8 67.73 -24.52 36.41
CA ARG A 8 66.83 -23.38 36.10
C ARG A 8 67.40 -22.71 34.83
N PRO A 9 66.58 -22.17 33.91
CA PRO A 9 66.43 -20.70 33.81
C PRO A 9 65.00 -20.27 33.35
N ALA A 10 64.42 -19.18 33.86
CA ALA A 10 64.52 -17.77 33.42
C ALA A 10 63.83 -17.45 32.08
N ALA A 11 62.86 -16.52 32.10
CA ALA A 11 62.70 -15.49 31.07
C ALA A 11 61.84 -14.33 31.60
N LEU A 12 62.50 -13.18 31.76
CA LEU A 12 61.92 -11.84 31.80
C LEU A 12 61.33 -11.46 30.43
N GLY A 13 60.35 -10.55 30.44
CA GLY A 13 59.94 -9.74 29.29
C GLY A 13 58.46 -9.39 29.44
N GLY A 14 58.00 -8.15 29.41
CA GLY A 14 58.59 -6.88 29.04
C GLY A 14 57.41 -5.91 28.89
N LEU A 15 57.53 -4.75 29.52
CA LEU A 15 56.59 -3.64 29.46
C LEU A 15 56.51 -3.08 28.02
N ILE A 16 55.38 -2.44 27.69
CA ILE A 16 55.15 -1.45 26.60
C ILE A 16 54.72 -2.01 25.23
N LEU A 17 53.44 -1.83 24.88
CA LEU A 17 53.06 -1.21 23.59
C LEU A 17 51.63 -0.63 23.60
N LEU A 18 51.60 0.71 23.68
CA LEU A 18 50.74 1.68 23.00
C LEU A 18 49.20 1.49 22.94
N LEU A 19 48.54 2.49 23.53
CA LEU A 19 47.51 3.34 22.90
C LEU A 19 46.76 2.71 21.71
N LEU A 20 45.67 2.03 22.00
CA LEU A 20 44.53 2.00 21.09
C LEU A 20 43.74 3.29 21.32
N LEU A 21 44.09 4.34 20.56
CA LEU A 21 43.13 5.38 20.21
C LEU A 21 41.92 4.66 19.62
N VAL A 22 40.86 4.52 20.42
CA VAL A 22 39.53 4.29 19.87
C VAL A 22 39.21 5.57 19.11
N LEU A 23 39.45 5.52 17.80
CA LEU A 23 38.80 6.36 16.81
C LEU A 23 37.30 6.14 17.03
N VAL A 24 36.71 6.96 17.90
CA VAL A 24 35.27 7.19 17.89
C VAL A 24 35.02 7.71 16.47
N PRO A 25 34.29 6.98 15.61
CA PRO A 25 33.88 7.58 14.35
C PRO A 25 33.06 8.79 14.78
N ALA A 26 33.52 9.98 14.41
CA ALA A 26 32.70 11.18 14.46
C ALA A 26 31.33 10.76 13.95
N ALA A 27 30.30 10.92 14.79
CA ALA A 27 28.94 10.57 14.44
C ALA A 27 28.59 11.38 13.20
N GLY A 28 28.82 10.80 12.03
CA GLY A 28 28.34 11.33 10.77
C GLY A 28 26.86 11.52 10.98
N ALA A 29 26.41 12.77 10.81
CA ALA A 29 25.00 13.11 10.81
C ALA A 29 24.27 12.04 10.01
N ARG A 30 23.49 11.20 10.70
CA ARG A 30 22.65 10.22 10.01
C ARG A 30 21.80 11.04 9.06
N ALA A 31 21.88 10.74 7.77
CA ALA A 31 21.07 11.40 6.76
C ALA A 31 19.60 11.16 7.13
N THR A 32 18.96 12.17 7.70
CA THR A 32 17.54 12.17 7.98
C THR A 32 16.81 12.51 6.69
N GLY A 33 15.87 11.66 6.28
CA GLY A 33 15.08 11.84 5.07
C GLY A 33 13.58 12.00 5.35
N VAL A 34 12.79 12.19 4.29
CA VAL A 34 11.32 12.25 4.38
C VAL A 34 10.74 11.02 5.10
N SER A 35 11.36 9.84 4.96
CA SER A 35 10.96 8.61 5.64
C SER A 35 11.15 8.65 7.15
N ASP A 36 12.20 9.29 7.63
CA ASP A 36 12.47 9.42 9.06
C ASP A 36 11.53 10.43 9.70
N ALA A 37 11.30 11.56 9.02
CA ALA A 37 10.30 12.54 9.43
C ALA A 37 8.89 11.91 9.50
N ALA A 38 8.50 11.13 8.49
CA ALA A 38 7.22 10.41 8.48
C ALA A 38 7.13 9.38 9.61
N ALA A 39 8.20 8.64 9.88
CA ALA A 39 8.23 7.64 10.94
C ALA A 39 8.09 8.28 12.34
N ALA A 40 8.72 9.44 12.55
CA ALA A 40 8.58 10.21 13.79
C ALA A 40 7.16 10.77 13.95
N LEU A 41 6.57 11.29 12.87
CA LEU A 41 5.21 11.82 12.87
C LEU A 41 4.12 10.77 13.17
N ARG A 42 4.41 9.49 12.96
CA ARG A 42 3.51 8.40 13.43
C ARG A 42 3.52 8.25 14.94
N GLN A 43 4.60 8.62 15.60
CA GLN A 43 4.79 8.45 17.04
C GLN A 43 4.41 9.69 17.85
N GLY A 44 4.46 10.87 17.24
CA GLY A 44 4.01 12.10 17.86
C GLY A 44 3.66 13.17 16.82
N PRO A 45 2.96 14.23 17.23
CA PRO A 45 2.48 15.28 16.34
C PRO A 45 3.56 16.21 15.78
N VAL A 46 4.75 16.25 16.38
CA VAL A 46 5.81 17.21 16.03
C VAL A 46 7.13 16.50 15.76
N TYR A 47 7.75 16.79 14.62
CA TYR A 47 9.10 16.37 14.27
C TYR A 47 9.99 17.57 13.94
N VAL A 48 11.17 17.63 14.56
CA VAL A 48 12.22 18.60 14.24
C VAL A 48 13.43 17.84 13.76
N ASP A 49 13.83 18.10 12.52
CA ASP A 49 15.01 17.50 11.94
C ASP A 49 16.29 18.03 12.62
N PRO A 50 17.31 17.19 12.87
CA PRO A 50 18.57 17.65 13.45
C PRO A 50 19.24 18.79 12.66
N GLY A 51 19.10 18.80 11.33
CA GLY A 51 19.58 19.87 10.46
C GLY A 51 18.79 21.18 10.59
N ALA A 52 17.65 21.16 11.26
CA ALA A 52 16.80 22.33 11.56
C ALA A 52 16.61 22.58 13.06
N ALA A 53 17.38 21.93 13.94
CA ALA A 53 17.27 22.07 15.39
C ALA A 53 17.51 23.51 15.91
N GLY A 54 18.17 24.35 15.10
CA GLY A 54 18.33 25.78 15.39
C GLY A 54 17.10 26.64 15.11
N GLN A 55 16.06 26.11 14.45
CA GLN A 55 14.84 26.87 14.12
C GLN A 55 13.78 26.75 15.21
N LEU A 56 13.66 25.59 15.85
CA LEU A 56 12.68 25.33 16.90
C LEU A 56 13.38 24.61 18.07
N SER A 57 13.31 25.20 19.26
CA SER A 57 13.91 24.58 20.44
C SER A 57 13.17 23.30 20.80
N LYS A 58 13.85 22.37 21.49
CA LYS A 58 13.20 21.15 21.98
C LYS A 58 12.02 21.47 22.92
N ALA A 59 12.16 22.48 23.78
CA ALA A 59 11.10 22.87 24.69
C ALA A 59 9.85 23.37 23.96
N ASP A 60 10.04 24.15 22.88
CA ASP A 60 8.93 24.65 22.06
C ASP A 60 8.28 23.53 21.25
N ALA A 61 9.08 22.61 20.70
CA ALA A 61 8.58 21.43 20.00
C ALA A 61 7.74 20.53 20.93
N ASP A 62 8.22 20.28 22.15
CA ASP A 62 7.51 19.50 23.16
C ASP A 62 6.23 20.20 23.63
N ALA A 63 6.25 21.54 23.75
CA ALA A 63 5.06 22.32 24.09
C ALA A 63 4.01 22.30 22.98
N LEU A 64 4.44 22.40 21.72
CA LEU A 64 3.57 22.29 20.55
C LEU A 64 2.97 20.88 20.45
N ALA A 65 3.77 19.85 20.73
CA ALA A 65 3.31 18.46 20.70
C ALA A 65 2.20 18.22 21.73
N ARG A 66 2.43 18.62 22.99
CA ARG A 66 1.41 18.54 24.05
C ARG A 66 0.12 19.27 23.66
N LYS A 67 0.22 20.49 23.12
CA LYS A 67 -0.94 21.27 22.68
C LYS A 67 -1.79 20.50 21.65
N ILE A 68 -1.15 19.80 20.72
CA ILE A 68 -1.85 19.02 19.68
C ILE A 68 -2.44 17.74 20.25
N GLU A 69 -1.70 17.04 21.11
CA GLU A 69 -2.17 15.82 21.81
C GLU A 69 -3.37 16.11 22.70
N ASP A 70 -3.31 17.17 23.51
CA ASP A 70 -4.40 17.61 24.40
C ASP A 70 -5.68 17.99 23.66
N ALA A 71 -5.54 18.48 22.42
CA ALA A 71 -6.68 18.82 21.57
C ALA A 71 -7.35 17.60 20.91
N ASP A 72 -6.69 16.43 20.96
CA ASP A 72 -7.10 15.20 20.26
C ASP A 72 -7.42 15.46 18.77
N LYS A 73 -6.48 16.07 18.04
CA LYS A 73 -6.65 16.39 16.61
C LYS A 73 -5.56 15.80 15.73
N PRO A 74 -5.89 15.39 14.49
CA PRO A 74 -4.92 14.84 13.54
C PRO A 74 -4.10 15.96 12.86
N LEU A 75 -3.29 16.67 13.63
CA LEU A 75 -2.41 17.75 13.18
C LEU A 75 -0.94 17.34 13.31
N PHE A 76 -0.20 17.41 12.22
CA PHE A 76 1.19 16.97 12.11
C PHE A 76 2.06 18.17 11.75
N VAL A 77 3.17 18.37 12.44
CA VAL A 77 4.10 19.49 12.24
C VAL A 77 5.51 18.98 12.02
N ALA A 78 6.12 19.35 10.89
CA ALA A 78 7.51 19.02 10.58
C ALA A 78 8.35 20.28 10.36
N VAL A 79 9.50 20.35 11.02
CA VAL A 79 10.51 21.40 10.84
C VAL A 79 11.75 20.78 10.20
N LEU A 80 12.02 21.16 8.95
CA LEU A 80 12.97 20.49 8.07
C LEU A 80 13.99 21.49 7.46
N PRO A 81 15.26 21.08 7.25
CA PRO A 81 16.24 21.91 6.55
C PRO A 81 15.93 21.95 5.04
N ALA A 82 16.18 23.10 4.40
CA ALA A 82 16.06 23.24 2.96
C ALA A 82 17.27 22.63 2.23
N ASN A 83 17.27 21.30 2.07
CA ASN A 83 18.36 20.56 1.42
C ASN A 83 17.83 19.46 0.48
N ALA A 84 18.73 18.71 -0.17
CA ALA A 84 18.37 17.66 -1.12
C ALA A 84 17.61 16.47 -0.52
N GLN A 85 17.65 16.27 0.80
CA GLN A 85 16.93 15.19 1.49
C GLN A 85 15.42 15.51 1.60
N PHE A 86 15.06 16.78 1.52
CA PHE A 86 13.68 17.28 1.61
C PHE A 86 13.35 18.12 0.37
N PRO A 87 13.17 17.49 -0.81
CA PRO A 87 12.83 18.20 -2.03
C PRO A 87 11.47 18.89 -1.85
N PRO A 88 11.32 20.20 -2.14
CA PRO A 88 10.09 20.93 -1.87
C PRO A 88 8.90 20.43 -2.71
N GLN A 89 9.16 19.94 -3.92
CA GLN A 89 8.12 19.39 -4.79
C GLN A 89 7.64 18.05 -4.24
N GLY A 90 6.33 17.95 -3.97
CA GLY A 90 5.70 16.75 -3.45
C GLY A 90 6.10 16.39 -2.00
N LEU A 91 6.77 17.29 -1.26
CA LEU A 91 7.24 17.01 0.10
C LEU A 91 6.09 16.59 1.03
N ILE A 92 5.03 17.41 1.08
CA ILE A 92 3.88 17.18 1.96
C ILE A 92 3.12 15.92 1.54
N ASP A 93 2.97 15.68 0.24
CA ASP A 93 2.27 14.49 -0.27
C ASP A 93 3.05 13.21 0.05
N ASN A 94 4.37 13.23 -0.14
CA ASN A 94 5.25 12.12 0.24
C ASN A 94 5.26 11.90 1.76
N LEU A 95 5.33 12.97 2.55
CA LEU A 95 5.30 12.91 4.01
C LEU A 95 3.97 12.31 4.49
N ARG A 96 2.83 12.70 3.91
CA ARG A 96 1.51 12.15 4.23
C ARG A 96 1.40 10.68 3.82
N ALA A 97 1.77 10.35 2.58
CA ALA A 97 1.73 9.00 2.07
C ALA A 97 2.59 8.05 2.91
N GLN A 98 3.77 8.52 3.34
CA GLN A 98 4.66 7.74 4.19
C GLN A 98 4.23 7.75 5.66
N THR A 99 3.66 8.81 6.21
CA THR A 99 3.14 8.80 7.59
C THR A 99 1.95 7.84 7.68
N GLY A 100 1.12 7.78 6.64
CA GLY A 100 -0.01 6.83 6.55
C GLY A 100 -1.19 7.21 7.46
N ALA A 101 -1.26 8.47 7.91
CA ALA A 101 -2.32 8.98 8.75
C ALA A 101 -3.12 10.08 8.05
N THR A 102 -4.45 10.02 8.16
CA THR A 102 -5.36 11.07 7.68
C THR A 102 -5.23 12.29 8.61
N GLY A 103 -4.92 13.47 8.07
CA GLY A 103 -4.73 14.66 8.89
C GLY A 103 -4.31 15.92 8.12
N LEU A 104 -4.04 16.98 8.88
CA LEU A 104 -3.44 18.22 8.41
C LEU A 104 -1.94 18.19 8.69
N TYR A 105 -1.12 18.43 7.67
CA TYR A 105 0.34 18.41 7.73
C TYR A 105 0.88 19.80 7.46
N ALA A 106 1.52 20.40 8.46
CA ALA A 106 2.24 21.65 8.38
C ALA A 106 3.74 21.37 8.26
N VAL A 107 4.41 21.99 7.30
CA VAL A 107 5.83 21.81 7.05
C VAL A 107 6.51 23.17 6.97
N ARG A 108 7.49 23.37 7.83
CA ARG A 108 8.46 24.46 7.72
C ARG A 108 9.76 23.92 7.12
N LEU A 109 10.07 24.34 5.91
CA LEU A 109 11.24 23.94 5.12
C LEU A 109 12.21 25.12 4.98
N GLY A 110 13.21 25.19 5.87
CA GLY A 110 14.00 26.41 6.03
C GLY A 110 13.08 27.57 6.46
N ASP A 111 13.11 28.68 5.73
CA ASP A 111 12.24 29.84 6.00
C ASP A 111 10.87 29.76 5.29
N ARG A 112 10.58 28.66 4.59
CA ARG A 112 9.31 28.49 3.88
C ARG A 112 8.34 27.69 4.72
N PHE A 113 7.10 28.13 4.77
CA PHE A 113 6.02 27.40 5.41
C PHE A 113 5.00 26.94 4.37
N ASP A 114 4.54 25.70 4.45
CA ASP A 114 3.42 25.22 3.65
C ASP A 114 2.62 24.15 4.40
N ALA A 115 1.36 23.95 4.02
CA ALA A 115 0.51 22.98 4.67
C ALA A 115 -0.41 22.27 3.66
N GLY A 116 -0.64 20.99 3.91
CA GLY A 116 -1.55 20.18 3.11
C GLY A 116 -2.46 19.36 4.00
N VAL A 117 -3.69 19.13 3.54
CA VAL A 117 -4.71 18.43 4.32
C VAL A 117 -5.36 17.30 3.55
N ASP A 118 -5.83 16.30 4.29
CA ASP A 118 -6.82 15.33 3.79
C ASP A 118 -8.22 15.98 3.72
N PRO A 119 -8.93 15.91 2.57
CA PRO A 119 -10.27 16.48 2.43
C PRO A 119 -11.30 15.99 3.45
N ARG A 120 -11.09 14.82 4.07
CA ARG A 120 -11.95 14.27 5.13
C ARG A 120 -11.85 15.08 6.43
N VAL A 121 -10.72 15.75 6.66
CA VAL A 121 -10.40 16.46 7.91
C VAL A 121 -10.67 17.96 7.80
N MET A 122 -10.34 18.56 6.64
CA MET A 122 -10.60 19.97 6.35
C MET A 122 -10.59 20.20 4.83
N SER A 123 -11.29 21.25 4.36
CA SER A 123 -11.26 21.57 2.92
C SER A 123 -9.88 22.08 2.49
N PRO A 124 -9.41 21.71 1.28
CA PRO A 124 -8.15 22.25 0.74
C PRO A 124 -8.12 23.78 0.64
N ALA A 125 -9.27 24.43 0.49
CA ALA A 125 -9.36 25.89 0.46
C ALA A 125 -9.12 26.51 1.84
N ALA A 126 -9.65 25.89 2.91
CA ALA A 126 -9.45 26.38 4.27
C ALA A 126 -7.99 26.29 4.71
N VAL A 127 -7.30 25.18 4.43
CA VAL A 127 -5.86 25.07 4.75
C VAL A 127 -5.00 26.07 3.98
N ARG A 128 -5.33 26.37 2.71
CA ARG A 128 -4.60 27.39 1.94
C ARG A 128 -4.75 28.79 2.53
N ASN A 129 -5.96 29.14 2.95
CA ASN A 129 -6.22 30.43 3.60
C ASN A 129 -5.51 30.52 4.96
N LEU A 130 -5.50 29.43 5.72
CA LEU A 130 -4.81 29.33 7.00
C LEU A 130 -3.28 29.39 6.85
N ALA A 131 -2.71 28.67 5.89
CA ALA A 131 -1.27 28.74 5.63
C ALA A 131 -0.87 30.14 5.14
N ALA A 132 -1.71 30.81 4.34
CA ALA A 132 -1.47 32.18 3.91
C ALA A 132 -1.57 33.21 5.05
N SER A 133 -2.42 32.99 6.06
CA SER A 133 -2.60 33.94 7.18
C SER A 133 -1.40 33.98 8.13
N VAL A 134 -0.68 32.88 8.27
CA VAL A 134 0.48 32.78 9.17
C VAL A 134 1.82 33.08 8.49
N ARG A 135 1.86 33.02 7.16
CA ARG A 135 3.04 33.36 6.35
C ARG A 135 3.39 34.85 6.48
N THR A 136 4.24 35.16 7.45
CA THR A 136 4.76 36.51 7.67
C THR A 136 6.28 36.51 7.53
N PRO A 137 6.86 37.30 6.62
CA PRO A 137 8.31 37.37 6.47
C PRO A 137 9.00 37.76 7.78
N GLY A 138 10.06 37.06 8.15
CA GLY A 138 10.90 37.38 9.31
C GLY A 138 10.38 36.87 10.67
N VAL A 139 9.28 36.10 10.70
CA VAL A 139 8.78 35.46 11.92
C VAL A 139 9.53 34.15 12.18
N ASP A 140 9.90 33.93 13.45
CA ASP A 140 10.56 32.71 13.91
C ASP A 140 9.63 31.49 13.81
N ALA A 141 10.21 30.29 13.78
CA ALA A 141 9.44 29.06 13.59
C ALA A 141 8.46 28.81 14.73
N ALA A 142 8.81 29.11 15.98
CA ALA A 142 7.94 28.85 17.12
C ALA A 142 6.66 29.69 17.05
N THR A 143 6.79 30.97 16.73
CA THR A 143 5.67 31.91 16.58
C THR A 143 4.77 31.52 15.40
N GLU A 144 5.34 31.24 14.22
CA GLU A 144 4.56 30.86 13.04
C GLU A 144 3.78 29.54 13.25
N LEU A 145 4.46 28.53 13.81
CA LEU A 145 3.84 27.22 14.04
C LEU A 145 2.75 27.29 15.10
N ASN A 146 2.96 28.03 16.21
CA ASN A 146 1.91 28.20 17.22
C ASN A 146 0.69 28.93 16.65
N ALA A 147 0.89 30.01 15.90
CA ALA A 147 -0.22 30.74 15.28
C ALA A 147 -1.02 29.84 14.31
N PHE A 148 -0.34 28.98 13.56
CA PHE A 148 -1.00 28.01 12.69
C PHE A 148 -1.79 26.98 13.48
N VAL A 149 -1.18 26.37 14.50
CA VAL A 149 -1.82 25.34 15.33
C VAL A 149 -3.04 25.91 16.05
N ASP A 150 -2.94 27.10 16.63
CA ASP A 150 -4.03 27.75 17.37
C ASP A 150 -5.25 28.04 16.48
N GLN A 151 -5.02 28.41 15.21
CA GLN A 151 -6.09 28.63 14.23
C GLN A 151 -6.60 27.31 13.60
N ALA A 152 -5.75 26.30 13.48
CA ALA A 152 -6.09 25.01 12.86
C ALA A 152 -6.99 24.15 13.75
N LEU A 153 -6.59 23.97 15.02
CA LEU A 153 -7.20 23.00 15.93
C LEU A 153 -8.73 23.13 16.06
N PRO A 154 -9.31 24.35 16.18
CA PRO A 154 -10.76 24.50 16.28
C PRO A 154 -11.53 24.10 15.02
N ALA A 155 -10.89 24.19 13.84
CA ALA A 155 -11.50 23.91 12.56
C ALA A 155 -11.29 22.45 12.08
N LEU A 156 -10.45 21.67 12.77
CA LEU A 156 -10.10 20.31 12.40
C LEU A 156 -11.14 19.27 12.86
N ARG A 157 -11.52 18.39 11.93
CA ARG A 157 -12.36 17.22 12.19
C ARG A 157 -11.52 15.96 12.39
N GLY A 158 -12.06 14.99 13.13
CA GLY A 158 -11.37 13.74 13.48
C GLY A 158 -10.60 13.84 14.80
N SER A 159 -9.99 12.71 15.17
CA SER A 159 -9.21 12.51 16.40
C SER A 159 -7.75 12.19 16.08
N ALA A 160 -6.86 12.34 17.07
CA ALA A 160 -5.46 12.01 16.94
C ALA A 160 -5.23 10.51 16.64
N PRO A 161 -4.11 10.15 15.96
CA PRO A 161 -3.69 8.76 15.85
C PRO A 161 -3.61 8.07 17.21
N SER A 162 -4.08 6.82 17.29
CA SER A 162 -4.07 6.03 18.53
C SER A 162 -2.67 5.78 19.09
N SER A 163 -1.63 5.96 18.29
CA SER A 163 -0.22 5.85 18.69
C SER A 163 0.27 7.02 19.56
N TRP A 164 -0.45 8.14 19.59
CA TRP A 164 -0.09 9.31 20.41
C TRP A 164 -0.62 9.21 21.85
N GLY A 165 -1.47 8.21 22.13
CA GLY A 165 -2.03 7.98 23.47
C GLY A 165 -1.33 6.85 24.22
N SER A 166 -0.66 7.16 25.34
CA SER A 166 -0.46 6.18 26.41
C SER A 166 -0.43 6.80 27.81
N ALA A 167 -1.31 6.27 28.66
CA ALA A 167 -1.32 6.26 30.14
C ALA A 167 -1.68 7.57 30.88
N GLY A 168 -2.98 7.77 31.09
CA GLY A 168 -3.50 8.56 32.21
C GLY A 168 -4.41 7.72 33.10
N SER A 169 -3.87 7.21 34.22
CA SER A 169 -4.53 7.22 35.55
C SER A 169 -3.60 6.62 36.63
N ASP A 170 -2.98 7.52 37.38
CA ASP A 170 -2.75 7.51 38.83
C ASP A 170 -2.14 6.27 39.54
N SER A 171 -0.84 6.35 39.86
CA SER A 171 -0.31 6.07 41.22
C SER A 171 1.18 6.47 41.25
N GLY A 172 1.53 7.40 42.11
CA GLY A 172 2.84 8.07 42.13
C GLY A 172 4.05 7.18 42.32
N VAL A 173 5.14 7.53 41.63
CA VAL A 173 6.52 7.14 41.98
C VAL A 173 7.41 8.40 41.83
N PRO A 174 8.29 8.71 42.79
CA PRO A 174 9.01 9.98 42.81
C PRO A 174 10.03 10.08 41.67
N VAL A 175 10.09 11.27 41.09
CA VAL A 175 11.10 11.72 40.13
C VAL A 175 12.47 11.79 40.82
N ALA A 176 13.20 10.67 40.88
CA ALA A 176 14.55 10.65 41.44
C ALA A 176 15.49 9.56 40.88
N GLY A 177 15.15 8.84 39.81
CA GLY A 177 15.88 7.61 39.47
C GLY A 177 15.92 7.17 38.02
N LEU A 178 16.15 8.06 37.05
CA LEU A 178 16.40 7.64 35.65
C LEU A 178 17.62 8.33 35.04
N ALA A 179 18.76 8.20 35.71
CA ALA A 179 20.08 8.55 35.18
C ALA A 179 20.84 7.35 34.56
N VAL A 180 20.22 6.19 34.27
CA VAL A 180 20.98 4.96 33.92
C VAL A 180 20.49 4.19 32.66
N LEU A 181 19.58 4.70 31.82
CA LEU A 181 19.19 3.97 30.59
C LEU A 181 19.76 4.57 29.29
N GLY A 182 21.00 5.05 29.32
CA GLY A 182 21.79 5.41 28.13
C GLY A 182 22.40 4.21 27.38
N GLY A 183 22.17 2.97 27.84
CA GLY A 183 22.87 1.77 27.34
C GLY A 183 22.04 0.75 26.55
N VAL A 184 20.72 0.93 26.38
CA VAL A 184 19.84 -0.11 25.77
C VAL A 184 19.11 0.34 24.49
N VAL A 185 19.15 1.62 24.12
CA VAL A 185 18.37 2.14 22.98
C VAL A 185 18.93 1.68 21.60
N VAL A 186 20.19 1.25 21.52
CA VAL A 186 20.77 0.72 20.27
C VAL A 186 20.15 -0.63 19.85
N ALA A 187 19.57 -1.39 20.79
CA ALA A 187 18.86 -2.63 20.48
C ALA A 187 17.38 -2.40 20.08
N GLY A 188 16.74 -1.34 20.59
CA GLY A 188 15.31 -1.05 20.34
C GLY A 188 15.02 -0.52 18.93
N GLY A 189 15.86 0.38 18.40
CA GLY A 189 15.68 0.94 17.05
C GLY A 189 15.94 -0.06 15.92
N ALA A 190 16.97 -0.91 16.09
CA ALA A 190 17.21 -2.02 15.17
C ALA A 190 16.08 -3.06 15.23
N GLY A 191 15.53 -3.34 16.43
CA GLY A 191 14.37 -4.20 16.61
C GLY A 191 13.11 -3.66 15.92
N ALA A 192 12.77 -2.37 16.12
CA ALA A 192 11.61 -1.74 15.48
C ALA A 192 11.74 -1.66 13.95
N TYR A 193 12.91 -1.26 13.42
CA TYR A 193 13.17 -1.28 11.98
C TYR A 193 13.15 -2.70 11.42
N ALA A 194 13.72 -3.68 12.12
CA ALA A 194 13.67 -5.09 11.73
C ALA A 194 12.22 -5.59 11.72
N VAL A 195 11.37 -5.20 12.67
CA VAL A 195 9.94 -5.56 12.69
C VAL A 195 9.19 -4.91 11.53
N VAL A 196 9.38 -3.62 11.24
CA VAL A 196 8.73 -2.94 10.10
C VAL A 196 9.21 -3.53 8.78
N ARG A 197 10.52 -3.74 8.61
CA ARG A 197 11.08 -4.39 7.43
C ARG A 197 10.56 -5.81 7.29
N ARG A 198 10.47 -6.56 8.39
CA ARG A 198 9.92 -7.92 8.42
C ARG A 198 8.44 -7.93 8.07
N ASN A 199 7.65 -6.98 8.58
CA ASN A 199 6.23 -6.85 8.25
C ASN A 199 6.03 -6.44 6.79
N ARG A 200 6.89 -5.57 6.25
CA ARG A 200 6.86 -5.21 4.83
C ARG A 200 7.24 -6.40 3.95
N LEU A 201 8.33 -7.11 4.27
CA LEU A 201 8.73 -8.32 3.55
C LEU A 201 7.67 -9.42 3.66
N ARG A 202 7.03 -9.54 4.83
CA ARG A 202 5.91 -10.47 5.04
C ARG A 202 4.73 -10.09 4.17
N LYS A 203 4.34 -8.81 4.14
CA LYS A 203 3.26 -8.32 3.29
C LYS A 203 3.58 -8.50 1.79
N GLU A 204 4.80 -8.20 1.37
CA GLU A 204 5.25 -8.44 -0.01
C GLU A 204 5.24 -9.94 -0.34
N ALA A 205 5.59 -10.81 0.62
CA ALA A 205 5.50 -12.26 0.45
C ALA A 205 4.04 -12.76 0.43
N GLU A 206 3.16 -12.21 1.27
CA GLU A 206 1.71 -12.47 1.28
C GLU A 206 1.09 -12.04 -0.06
N GLU A 207 1.41 -10.84 -0.56
CA GLU A 207 0.94 -10.34 -1.86
C GLU A 207 1.45 -11.20 -3.02
N ARG A 208 2.72 -11.65 -2.98
CA ARG A 208 3.28 -12.59 -3.97
C ARG A 208 2.60 -13.95 -3.91
N ALA A 209 2.36 -14.49 -2.72
CA ALA A 209 1.67 -15.76 -2.55
C ALA A 209 0.22 -15.67 -3.02
N ALA A 210 -0.47 -14.56 -2.75
CA ALA A 210 -1.81 -14.29 -3.26
C ALA A 210 -1.82 -14.18 -4.79
N LEU A 211 -0.84 -13.49 -5.37
CA LEU A 211 -0.69 -13.41 -6.82
C LEU A 211 -0.45 -14.79 -7.44
N GLU A 212 0.40 -15.64 -6.83
CA GLU A 212 0.67 -16.99 -7.32
C GLU A 212 -0.59 -17.85 -7.34
N LYS A 213 -1.42 -17.77 -6.29
CA LYS A 213 -2.72 -18.45 -6.25
C LYS A 213 -3.64 -17.97 -7.38
N LEU A 214 -3.73 -16.65 -7.60
CA LEU A 214 -4.54 -16.08 -8.69
C LEU A 214 -3.99 -16.44 -10.07
N ARG A 215 -2.65 -16.53 -10.21
CA ARG A 215 -1.98 -16.85 -11.47
C ARG A 215 -2.39 -18.21 -11.99
N VAL A 216 -2.49 -19.22 -11.14
CA VAL A 216 -2.97 -20.56 -11.54
C VAL A 216 -4.38 -20.49 -12.14
N VAL A 217 -5.30 -19.80 -11.47
CA VAL A 217 -6.71 -19.70 -11.89
C VAL A 217 -6.86 -18.89 -13.18
N VAL A 218 -6.04 -17.85 -13.35
CA VAL A 218 -6.13 -16.96 -14.51
C VAL A 218 -5.35 -17.49 -15.70
N ASP A 219 -4.24 -18.19 -15.50
CA ASP A 219 -3.55 -18.92 -16.57
C ASP A 219 -4.48 -20.00 -17.14
N GLU A 220 -5.27 -20.69 -16.31
CA GLU A 220 -6.34 -21.59 -16.78
C GLU A 220 -7.36 -20.84 -17.67
N ASP A 221 -7.77 -19.63 -17.29
CA ASP A 221 -8.73 -18.83 -18.07
C ASP A 221 -8.17 -18.32 -19.39
N ILE A 222 -6.88 -17.97 -19.41
CA ILE A 222 -6.15 -17.59 -20.63
C ILE A 222 -6.05 -18.81 -21.55
N THR A 223 -5.67 -19.97 -21.03
CA THR A 223 -5.60 -21.21 -21.81
C THR A 223 -6.97 -21.59 -22.36
N ALA A 224 -8.01 -21.56 -21.54
CA ALA A 224 -9.38 -21.86 -21.97
C ALA A 224 -9.86 -20.90 -23.07
N PHE A 225 -9.52 -19.61 -22.99
CA PHE A 225 -9.83 -18.65 -24.06
C PHE A 225 -9.03 -18.91 -25.34
N GLY A 226 -7.74 -19.27 -25.21
CA GLY A 226 -6.93 -19.69 -26.36
C GLY A 226 -7.49 -20.94 -27.06
N GLU A 227 -7.96 -21.92 -26.29
CA GLU A 227 -8.64 -23.11 -26.83
C GLU A 227 -10.02 -22.81 -27.43
N GLU A 228 -10.71 -21.78 -26.93
CA GLU A 228 -11.95 -21.27 -27.52
C GLU A 228 -11.68 -20.63 -28.89
N LEU A 229 -10.62 -19.82 -28.99
CA LEU A 229 -10.15 -19.24 -30.24
C LEU A 229 -9.70 -20.31 -31.25
N ASP A 230 -8.99 -21.35 -30.79
CA ASP A 230 -8.52 -22.45 -31.64
C ASP A 230 -9.68 -23.32 -32.18
N ARG A 231 -10.70 -23.56 -31.35
CA ARG A 231 -11.92 -24.29 -31.76
C ARG A 231 -12.90 -23.45 -32.57
N LEU A 232 -12.66 -22.15 -32.70
CA LEU A 232 -13.53 -21.27 -33.47
C LEU A 232 -13.44 -21.64 -34.95
N ASP A 233 -14.54 -22.15 -35.50
CA ASP A 233 -14.68 -22.44 -36.91
C ASP A 233 -14.89 -21.15 -37.72
N PHE A 234 -13.90 -20.25 -37.73
CA PHE A 234 -13.88 -19.00 -38.51
C PHE A 234 -12.48 -18.75 -39.05
N HIS A 235 -12.35 -18.62 -40.37
CA HIS A 235 -11.11 -18.25 -41.02
C HIS A 235 -11.23 -16.85 -41.66
N PRO A 236 -10.36 -15.88 -41.33
CA PRO A 236 -10.45 -14.50 -41.87
C PRO A 236 -10.47 -14.37 -43.40
N ALA A 237 -9.95 -15.39 -44.11
CA ALA A 237 -9.88 -15.46 -45.56
C ALA A 237 -10.99 -16.34 -46.20
N GLU A 238 -11.94 -16.86 -45.42
CA GLU A 238 -13.04 -17.66 -45.95
C GLU A 238 -14.06 -16.83 -46.74
N ALA A 239 -14.78 -17.51 -47.63
CA ALA A 239 -15.86 -16.89 -48.38
C ALA A 239 -16.99 -16.49 -47.41
N GLY A 240 -17.31 -15.20 -47.36
CA GLY A 240 -18.34 -14.65 -46.47
C GLY A 240 -17.79 -13.89 -45.26
N ALA A 241 -16.48 -13.96 -44.97
CA ALA A 241 -15.86 -13.08 -43.99
C ALA A 241 -15.82 -11.64 -44.53
N ASP A 242 -16.62 -10.75 -43.95
CA ASP A 242 -16.56 -9.30 -44.23
C ASP A 242 -15.53 -8.58 -43.32
N ASP A 243 -15.30 -7.30 -43.56
CA ASP A 243 -14.35 -6.50 -42.78
C ASP A 243 -14.76 -6.36 -41.31
N ALA A 244 -16.06 -6.37 -41.01
CA ALA A 244 -16.55 -6.26 -39.65
C ALA A 244 -16.26 -7.55 -38.86
N MET A 245 -16.53 -8.72 -39.46
CA MET A 245 -16.21 -10.03 -38.91
C MET A 245 -14.71 -10.20 -38.69
N ARG A 246 -13.88 -9.79 -39.67
CA ARG A 246 -12.42 -9.77 -39.52
C ARG A 246 -12.00 -8.91 -38.33
N GLY A 247 -12.56 -7.71 -38.20
CA GLY A 247 -12.26 -6.82 -37.09
C GLY A 247 -12.74 -7.34 -35.73
N ASP A 248 -13.88 -8.04 -35.67
CA ASP A 248 -14.35 -8.69 -34.43
C ASP A 248 -13.40 -9.83 -34.01
N TYR A 249 -12.94 -10.63 -34.97
CA TYR A 249 -11.95 -11.69 -34.71
C TYR A 249 -10.59 -11.13 -34.29
N GLU A 250 -10.09 -10.08 -34.96
CA GLU A 250 -8.84 -9.40 -34.60
C GLU A 250 -8.89 -8.84 -33.18
N ARG A 251 -10.00 -8.20 -32.78
CA ARG A 251 -10.20 -7.75 -31.38
C ARG A 251 -10.15 -8.89 -30.36
N ALA A 252 -10.66 -10.07 -30.71
CA ALA A 252 -10.59 -11.24 -29.83
C ALA A 252 -9.14 -11.76 -29.68
N LEU A 253 -8.35 -11.76 -30.76
CA LEU A 253 -6.93 -12.10 -30.72
C LEU A 253 -6.12 -11.07 -29.91
N ASP A 254 -6.35 -9.77 -30.15
CA ASP A 254 -5.72 -8.69 -29.40
C ASP A 254 -6.01 -8.78 -27.90
N ALA A 255 -7.25 -9.13 -27.55
CA ALA A 255 -7.65 -9.35 -26.16
C ALA A 255 -6.90 -10.52 -25.51
N TYR A 256 -6.71 -11.63 -26.24
CA TYR A 256 -5.90 -12.77 -25.78
C TYR A 256 -4.44 -12.40 -25.56
N ASP A 257 -3.82 -11.71 -26.52
CA ASP A 257 -2.42 -11.26 -26.41
C ASP A 257 -2.23 -10.22 -25.30
N ARG A 258 -3.21 -9.33 -25.12
CA ARG A 258 -3.26 -8.38 -24.00
C ARG A 258 -3.37 -9.10 -22.67
N ALA A 259 -4.24 -10.11 -22.54
CA ALA A 259 -4.37 -10.91 -21.33
C ALA A 259 -3.05 -11.58 -20.95
N LYS A 260 -2.37 -12.21 -21.91
CA LYS A 260 -1.04 -12.82 -21.72
C LYS A 260 0.02 -11.80 -21.30
N SER A 261 0.04 -10.65 -21.95
CA SER A 261 1.01 -9.59 -21.66
C SER A 261 0.81 -8.99 -20.25
N LEU A 262 -0.45 -8.76 -19.86
CA LEU A 262 -0.81 -8.28 -18.53
C LEU A 262 -0.44 -9.31 -17.46
N MET A 263 -0.76 -10.59 -17.66
CA MET A 263 -0.38 -11.65 -16.72
C MET A 263 1.14 -11.86 -16.65
N GLY A 264 1.86 -11.68 -17.77
CA GLY A 264 3.31 -11.72 -17.82
C GLY A 264 3.99 -10.60 -17.04
N SER A 265 3.34 -9.42 -16.94
CA SER A 265 3.88 -8.23 -16.26
C SER A 265 3.27 -7.97 -14.88
N ALA A 266 2.29 -8.77 -14.45
CA ALA A 266 1.65 -8.63 -13.15
C ALA A 266 2.64 -8.84 -12.00
N THR A 267 2.65 -7.90 -11.05
CA THR A 267 3.52 -7.92 -9.86
C THR A 267 2.75 -7.94 -8.55
N ARG A 268 1.45 -7.65 -8.59
CA ARG A 268 0.56 -7.57 -7.43
C ARG A 268 -0.80 -8.19 -7.75
N PRO A 269 -1.53 -8.71 -6.75
CA PRO A 269 -2.85 -9.32 -6.95
C PRO A 269 -3.85 -8.45 -7.71
N HIS A 270 -3.85 -7.13 -7.49
CA HIS A 270 -4.77 -6.22 -8.18
C HIS A 270 -4.51 -6.07 -9.69
N ASP A 271 -3.33 -6.44 -10.18
CA ASP A 271 -2.98 -6.38 -11.62
C ASP A 271 -3.80 -7.40 -12.43
N VAL A 272 -4.24 -8.48 -11.76
CA VAL A 272 -5.04 -9.57 -12.34
C VAL A 272 -6.38 -9.07 -12.89
N ARG A 273 -6.94 -8.00 -12.32
CA ARG A 273 -8.19 -7.40 -12.80
C ARG A 273 -8.11 -6.99 -14.27
N GLY A 274 -6.97 -6.46 -14.71
CA GLY A 274 -6.79 -6.10 -16.12
C GLY A 274 -6.79 -7.31 -17.05
N VAL A 275 -6.35 -8.48 -16.55
CA VAL A 275 -6.37 -9.74 -17.29
C VAL A 275 -7.80 -10.24 -17.47
N THR A 276 -8.60 -10.24 -16.39
CA THR A 276 -10.00 -10.67 -16.45
C THR A 276 -10.82 -9.75 -17.36
N GLU A 277 -10.62 -8.43 -17.27
CA GLU A 277 -11.27 -7.45 -18.15
C GLU A 277 -10.91 -7.69 -19.64
N ALA A 278 -9.64 -7.99 -19.95
CA ALA A 278 -9.22 -8.31 -21.31
C ALA A 278 -9.89 -9.61 -21.83
N LEU A 279 -9.96 -10.65 -21.01
CA LEU A 279 -10.64 -11.89 -21.38
C LEU A 279 -12.14 -11.70 -21.60
N GLU A 280 -12.78 -10.83 -20.81
CA GLU A 280 -14.18 -10.44 -21.01
C GLU A 280 -14.38 -9.68 -22.34
N ASP A 281 -13.49 -8.73 -22.66
CA ASP A 281 -13.50 -8.01 -23.95
C ASP A 281 -13.36 -8.97 -25.15
N GLY A 282 -12.49 -9.97 -25.02
CA GLY A 282 -12.29 -11.00 -26.05
C GLY A 282 -13.54 -11.84 -26.29
N ARG A 283 -14.16 -12.35 -25.22
CA ARG A 283 -15.40 -13.14 -25.33
C ARG A 283 -16.58 -12.33 -25.84
N PHE A 284 -16.67 -11.04 -25.48
CA PHE A 284 -17.66 -10.16 -26.06
C PHE A 284 -17.47 -10.02 -27.58
N SER A 285 -16.23 -9.87 -28.05
CA SER A 285 -15.90 -9.79 -29.47
C SER A 285 -16.27 -11.08 -30.22
N LEU A 286 -16.04 -12.26 -29.62
CA LEU A 286 -16.51 -13.54 -30.17
C LEU A 286 -18.04 -13.66 -30.23
N ALA A 287 -18.76 -13.15 -29.22
CA ALA A 287 -20.22 -13.14 -29.24
C ALA A 287 -20.79 -12.23 -30.34
N VAL A 288 -20.14 -11.08 -30.60
CA VAL A 288 -20.48 -10.18 -31.72
C VAL A 288 -20.22 -10.89 -33.05
N LEU A 289 -19.04 -11.52 -33.21
CA LEU A 289 -18.70 -12.29 -34.40
C LEU A 289 -19.71 -13.41 -34.68
N ALA A 290 -20.05 -14.22 -33.68
CA ALA A 290 -21.05 -15.29 -33.80
C ALA A 290 -22.41 -14.74 -34.25
N SER A 291 -22.86 -13.62 -33.65
CA SER A 291 -24.12 -12.98 -34.03
C SER A 291 -24.12 -12.49 -35.47
N ARG A 292 -23.01 -11.93 -35.96
CA ARG A 292 -22.87 -11.54 -37.37
C ARG A 292 -22.94 -12.74 -38.31
N ARG A 293 -22.20 -13.81 -38.01
CA ARG A 293 -22.18 -15.04 -38.83
C ARG A 293 -23.58 -15.66 -38.95
N GLU A 294 -24.33 -15.64 -37.86
CA GLU A 294 -25.68 -16.20 -37.79
C GLU A 294 -26.78 -15.20 -38.19
N HIS A 295 -26.41 -13.98 -38.61
CA HIS A 295 -27.35 -12.92 -38.97
C HIS A 295 -28.36 -12.59 -37.86
N ARG A 296 -27.92 -12.66 -36.60
CA ARG A 296 -28.68 -12.30 -35.41
C ARG A 296 -28.38 -10.84 -34.99
N PRO A 297 -29.29 -10.20 -34.21
CA PRO A 297 -28.99 -8.91 -33.59
C PRO A 297 -27.70 -8.96 -32.78
N LEU A 298 -26.91 -7.88 -32.84
CA LEU A 298 -25.67 -7.80 -32.08
C LEU A 298 -25.96 -7.76 -30.57
N PRO A 299 -25.16 -8.43 -29.74
CA PRO A 299 -25.36 -8.43 -28.30
C PRO A 299 -25.07 -7.05 -27.70
N GLU A 300 -25.85 -6.68 -26.68
CA GLU A 300 -25.52 -5.54 -25.83
C GLU A 300 -24.33 -5.89 -24.92
N ARG A 301 -23.54 -4.89 -24.54
CA ARG A 301 -22.44 -5.08 -23.60
C ARG A 301 -22.98 -5.21 -22.18
N ARG A 302 -23.05 -6.44 -21.69
CA ARG A 302 -23.50 -6.79 -20.33
C ARG A 302 -22.37 -7.43 -19.53
N ALA A 303 -22.59 -7.54 -18.22
CA ALA A 303 -21.70 -8.32 -17.35
C ALA A 303 -21.60 -9.78 -17.84
N PRO A 304 -20.48 -10.47 -17.57
CA PRO A 304 -20.33 -11.88 -17.91
C PRO A 304 -21.35 -12.74 -17.15
N CYS A 305 -21.52 -13.99 -17.57
CA CYS A 305 -22.34 -14.94 -16.83
C CYS A 305 -21.82 -15.10 -15.39
N PHE A 306 -22.72 -14.96 -14.42
CA PHE A 306 -22.42 -15.08 -13.00
C PHE A 306 -21.93 -16.49 -12.61
N PHE A 307 -22.40 -17.55 -13.29
CA PHE A 307 -22.05 -18.92 -12.91
C PHE A 307 -20.70 -19.36 -13.44
N ASP A 308 -20.34 -18.91 -14.64
CA ASP A 308 -19.00 -19.06 -15.20
C ASP A 308 -18.73 -17.87 -16.15
N PRO A 309 -17.82 -16.94 -15.80
CA PRO A 309 -17.46 -15.84 -16.69
C PRO A 309 -16.93 -16.29 -18.06
N ARG A 310 -16.46 -17.54 -18.17
CA ARG A 310 -16.01 -18.13 -19.45
C ARG A 310 -17.16 -18.42 -20.41
N HIS A 311 -18.41 -18.42 -19.96
CA HIS A 311 -19.57 -18.55 -20.85
C HIS A 311 -19.82 -17.29 -21.69
N GLY A 312 -19.08 -16.20 -21.44
CA GLY A 312 -19.21 -14.95 -22.18
C GLY A 312 -20.30 -14.02 -21.61
N PRO A 313 -20.77 -13.03 -22.40
CA PRO A 313 -21.70 -12.02 -21.92
C PRO A 313 -23.06 -12.64 -21.53
N SER A 314 -23.67 -12.10 -20.47
CA SER A 314 -25.05 -12.44 -20.13
C SER A 314 -26.03 -11.96 -21.20
N THR A 315 -27.12 -12.70 -21.37
CA THR A 315 -28.24 -12.34 -22.27
C THR A 315 -29.46 -11.83 -21.51
N GLY A 316 -29.47 -11.98 -20.18
CA GLY A 316 -30.50 -11.48 -19.30
C GLY A 316 -30.19 -11.82 -17.85
N ASP A 317 -31.12 -11.45 -16.97
CA ASP A 317 -31.03 -11.74 -15.54
C ASP A 317 -32.02 -12.84 -15.18
N ARG A 318 -31.66 -13.66 -14.18
CA ARG A 318 -32.53 -14.71 -13.63
C ARG A 318 -32.50 -14.67 -12.11
N LEU A 319 -33.67 -14.92 -11.51
CA LEU A 319 -33.75 -15.12 -10.07
C LEU A 319 -33.13 -16.48 -9.72
N TRP A 320 -32.14 -16.46 -8.85
CA TRP A 320 -31.47 -17.67 -8.38
C TRP A 320 -31.28 -17.60 -6.85
N THR A 321 -31.46 -18.76 -6.21
CA THR A 321 -31.29 -18.90 -4.75
C THR A 321 -30.12 -19.83 -4.47
N PRO A 322 -28.98 -19.32 -3.94
CA PRO A 322 -27.88 -20.18 -3.52
C PRO A 322 -28.31 -21.08 -2.35
N ALA A 323 -27.68 -22.25 -2.22
CA ALA A 323 -27.94 -23.17 -1.12
C ALA A 323 -27.75 -22.47 0.24
N GLY A 324 -28.80 -22.43 1.05
CA GLY A 324 -28.79 -21.77 2.36
C GLY A 324 -28.76 -20.23 2.33
N GLY A 325 -28.92 -19.61 1.15
CA GLY A 325 -28.95 -18.16 1.00
C GLY A 325 -30.30 -17.60 0.55
N THR A 326 -30.30 -16.31 0.22
CA THR A 326 -31.50 -15.58 -0.23
C THR A 326 -31.55 -15.49 -1.75
N ALA A 327 -32.76 -15.50 -2.31
CA ALA A 327 -32.99 -15.29 -3.73
C ALA A 327 -32.40 -13.94 -4.19
N ARG A 328 -31.74 -13.95 -5.35
CA ARG A 328 -31.12 -12.77 -5.98
C ARG A 328 -31.19 -12.87 -7.49
N GLU A 329 -31.33 -11.73 -8.16
CA GLU A 329 -31.16 -11.67 -9.61
C GLU A 329 -29.67 -11.69 -9.96
N VAL A 330 -29.29 -12.55 -10.90
CA VAL A 330 -27.92 -12.68 -11.39
C VAL A 330 -27.89 -12.65 -12.92
N PRO A 331 -26.87 -12.02 -13.53
CA PRO A 331 -26.70 -12.03 -14.98
C PRO A 331 -26.30 -13.43 -15.44
N VAL A 332 -26.97 -13.96 -16.46
CA VAL A 332 -26.76 -15.33 -16.96
C VAL A 332 -26.60 -15.37 -18.47
N CYS A 333 -25.74 -16.27 -18.97
CA CYS A 333 -25.70 -16.57 -20.40
C CYS A 333 -26.96 -17.33 -20.84
N ALA A 334 -27.18 -17.43 -22.15
CA ALA A 334 -28.34 -18.14 -22.69
C ALA A 334 -28.43 -19.61 -22.24
N ALA A 335 -27.29 -20.30 -22.12
CA ALA A 335 -27.26 -21.71 -21.71
C ALA A 335 -27.65 -21.89 -20.24
N ASP A 336 -27.11 -21.09 -19.32
CA ASP A 336 -27.49 -21.15 -17.90
C ASP A 336 -28.90 -20.63 -17.66
N ALA A 337 -29.35 -19.64 -18.44
CA ALA A 337 -30.74 -19.20 -18.42
C ALA A 337 -31.69 -20.37 -18.71
N ALA A 338 -31.43 -21.14 -19.77
CA ALA A 338 -32.24 -22.30 -20.14
C ALA A 338 -32.22 -23.37 -19.02
N ARG A 339 -31.06 -23.66 -18.42
CA ARG A 339 -30.95 -24.61 -17.31
C ARG A 339 -31.81 -24.19 -16.11
N LEU A 340 -31.74 -22.92 -15.71
CA LEU A 340 -32.55 -22.40 -14.61
C LEU A 340 -34.04 -22.42 -14.94
N ASP A 341 -34.42 -22.04 -16.16
CA ASP A 341 -35.81 -22.04 -16.62
C ASP A 341 -36.39 -23.48 -16.63
N ASP A 342 -35.55 -24.49 -16.89
CA ASP A 342 -35.88 -25.92 -16.82
C ASP A 342 -35.78 -26.52 -15.40
N GLY A 343 -35.43 -25.74 -14.38
CA GLY A 343 -35.26 -26.20 -13.00
C GLY A 343 -34.01 -27.06 -12.77
N LEU A 344 -33.02 -26.98 -13.65
CA LEU A 344 -31.72 -27.65 -13.55
C LEU A 344 -30.69 -26.74 -12.86
N ASP A 345 -29.71 -27.36 -12.22
CA ASP A 345 -28.57 -26.62 -11.65
C ASP A 345 -27.76 -25.93 -12.75
N PRO A 346 -27.34 -24.66 -12.57
CA PRO A 346 -26.49 -23.97 -13.54
C PRO A 346 -25.11 -24.62 -13.64
N ALA A 347 -24.41 -24.38 -14.75
CA ALA A 347 -23.06 -24.89 -14.95
C ALA A 347 -22.04 -23.99 -14.21
N VAL A 348 -21.97 -24.17 -12.89
CA VAL A 348 -21.12 -23.36 -12.01
C VAL A 348 -19.64 -23.69 -12.22
N ARG A 349 -18.83 -22.66 -12.47
CA ARG A 349 -17.37 -22.76 -12.43
C ARG A 349 -16.91 -23.06 -11.01
N THR A 350 -16.20 -24.16 -10.87
CA THR A 350 -15.49 -24.51 -9.64
C THR A 350 -13.98 -24.36 -9.83
N VAL A 351 -13.30 -23.85 -8.82
CA VAL A 351 -11.84 -23.76 -8.76
C VAL A 351 -11.32 -24.54 -7.55
N ASP A 352 -10.07 -24.97 -7.61
CA ASP A 352 -9.41 -25.64 -6.49
C ASP A 352 -9.13 -24.66 -5.36
N THR A 353 -9.54 -25.02 -4.13
CA THR A 353 -9.24 -24.29 -2.90
C THR A 353 -8.65 -25.24 -1.85
N GLU A 354 -8.10 -24.71 -0.77
CA GLU A 354 -7.62 -25.51 0.36
C GLU A 354 -8.73 -26.38 0.99
N ALA A 355 -10.00 -25.96 0.84
CA ALA A 355 -11.19 -26.68 1.33
C ALA A 355 -11.85 -27.58 0.25
N GLY A 356 -11.14 -27.90 -0.83
CA GLY A 356 -11.62 -28.67 -1.98
C GLY A 356 -12.12 -27.81 -3.14
N ARG A 357 -12.75 -28.42 -4.16
CA ARG A 357 -13.37 -27.66 -5.26
C ARG A 357 -14.56 -26.86 -4.75
N ARG A 358 -14.53 -25.55 -4.97
CA ARG A 358 -15.59 -24.60 -4.57
C ARG A 358 -15.97 -23.72 -5.76
N PRO A 359 -17.19 -23.15 -5.77
CA PRO A 359 -17.54 -22.13 -6.75
C PRO A 359 -16.52 -20.99 -6.77
N TYR A 360 -16.22 -20.43 -7.94
CA TYR A 360 -15.12 -19.46 -8.09
C TYR A 360 -15.29 -18.20 -7.22
N TRP A 361 -16.53 -17.77 -6.94
CA TRP A 361 -16.81 -16.63 -6.04
C TRP A 361 -16.53 -16.92 -4.56
N GLU A 362 -16.37 -18.19 -4.17
CA GLU A 362 -15.99 -18.60 -2.81
C GLU A 362 -14.46 -18.72 -2.64
N ALA A 363 -13.70 -18.60 -3.74
CA ALA A 363 -12.24 -18.71 -3.73
C ALA A 363 -11.51 -17.43 -3.31
N GLY A 364 -12.22 -16.50 -2.64
CA GLY A 364 -11.64 -15.27 -2.09
C GLY A 364 -10.49 -15.55 -1.10
N PRO A 365 -9.61 -14.55 -0.84
CA PRO A 365 -8.43 -14.77 -0.01
C PRO A 365 -8.85 -15.20 1.41
N ALA A 366 -8.29 -16.32 1.87
CA ALA A 366 -8.31 -16.75 3.26
C ALA A 366 -7.49 -15.80 4.16
#